data_AF-A0A5N9CSS7-F1
#
_entry.id   AF-A0A5N9CSS7-F1
#
_cell.length_a   1.000
_cell.length_b   1.000
_cell.length_c   1.000
_cell.angle_alpha   90.00
_cell.angle_beta   90.00
_cell.angle_gamma   90.00
#
_symmetry.space_group_name_H-M   'P 1'
#
loop_
_entity.id
_entity.type
_entity.pdbx_description
1 polymer ?
#
loop_
_entity_poly.entity_id
_entity_poly.type
_entity_poly.pdbx_seq_one_letter_code
_entity_poly.pdbx_strand_id
1 'polypeptide(L)'
;VRRPGELPEIPTHLVRTLNAGNEIEIYQYPNIGDVIFFQNRYHDIRERVGRDGKAFLIITREITYTNQDKALLCITRQSSIRR
;
A
#
# COMPACT_ATOMS: atom_id res chain seq x y z
N VAL A 1 4.74 7.46 16.05
CA VAL A 1 5.47 6.17 16.15
C VAL A 1 5.86 5.77 14.73
N ARG A 2 7.16 5.70 14.40
CA ARG A 2 7.60 5.21 13.08
C ARG A 2 7.39 3.70 13.02
N ARG A 3 6.81 3.19 11.93
CA ARG A 3 6.55 1.76 11.77
C ARG A 3 7.68 1.09 10.99
N PRO A 4 8.09 -0.14 11.34
CA PRO A 4 9.03 -0.90 10.52
C PRO A 4 8.52 -1.03 9.09
N GLY A 5 9.38 -0.71 8.11
CA GLY A 5 9.03 -0.74 6.69
C GLY A 5 8.10 0.39 6.22
N GLU A 6 7.92 1.45 7.01
CA GLU A 6 7.15 2.63 6.60
C GLU A 6 7.79 3.33 5.38
N LEU A 7 6.95 3.64 4.40
CA LEU A 7 7.35 4.37 3.21
C LEU A 7 7.50 5.87 3.52
N PRO A 8 8.43 6.58 2.86
CA PRO A 8 8.59 8.02 3.04
C PRO A 8 7.29 8.73 2.73
N GLU A 9 6.97 9.79 3.49
CA GLU A 9 5.77 10.57 3.22
C GLU A 9 5.82 11.21 1.83
N ILE A 10 4.68 11.23 1.14
CA ILE A 10 4.56 11.94 -0.13
C ILE A 10 4.44 13.43 0.18
N PRO A 11 5.34 14.29 -0.32
CA PRO A 11 5.30 15.72 -0.09
C PRO A 11 4.08 16.32 -0.80
N THR A 12 3.07 16.73 -0.03
CA THR A 12 1.86 17.36 -0.56
C THR A 12 1.19 18.22 0.50
N HIS A 13 0.51 19.29 0.07
CA HIS A 13 -0.33 20.12 0.94
C HIS A 13 -1.73 19.49 1.18
N LEU A 14 -2.04 18.38 0.50
CA LEU A 14 -3.32 17.67 0.62
C LEU A 14 -3.32 16.81 1.89
N VAL A 15 -4.03 17.28 2.91
CA VAL A 15 -3.97 16.70 4.27
C VAL A 15 -5.01 15.62 4.51
N ARG A 16 -6.17 15.65 3.83
CA ARG A 16 -7.26 14.73 4.12
C ARG A 16 -7.05 13.41 3.39
N THR A 17 -6.85 12.33 4.13
CA THR A 17 -6.72 10.97 3.58
C THR A 17 -8.05 10.22 3.66
N LEU A 18 -8.45 9.59 2.57
CA LEU A 18 -9.61 8.70 2.47
C LEU A 18 -9.15 7.32 1.97
N ASN A 19 -9.77 6.24 2.46
CA ASN A 19 -9.56 4.92 1.89
C ASN A 19 -10.28 4.82 0.54
N ALA A 20 -9.58 4.36 -0.50
CA ALA A 20 -10.09 4.23 -1.87
C ALA A 20 -10.21 2.77 -2.33
N GLY A 21 -9.90 1.81 -1.48
CA GLY A 21 -10.02 0.38 -1.77
C GLY A 21 -8.80 -0.41 -1.32
N ASN A 22 -9.04 -1.68 -0.97
CA ASN A 22 -8.02 -2.63 -0.58
C ASN A 22 -8.19 -3.91 -1.41
N GLU A 23 -7.08 -4.45 -1.89
CA GLU A 23 -7.00 -5.69 -2.64
C GLU A 23 -6.02 -6.64 -1.96
N ILE A 24 -6.32 -7.94 -2.05
CA ILE A 24 -5.43 -9.01 -1.63
C ILE A 24 -5.40 -10.07 -2.73
N GLU A 25 -4.19 -10.45 -3.13
CA GLU A 25 -3.90 -11.49 -4.10
C GLU A 25 -3.17 -12.61 -3.35
N ILE A 26 -3.84 -13.75 -3.15
CA ILE A 26 -3.32 -14.87 -2.35
C ILE A 26 -2.75 -15.92 -3.31
N TYR A 27 -1.48 -16.27 -3.12
CA TYR A 27 -0.81 -17.33 -3.88
C TYR A 27 -0.75 -18.63 -3.10
N GLN A 28 -0.54 -18.55 -1.78
CA GLN A 28 -0.62 -19.68 -0.86
C GLN A 28 -0.81 -19.20 0.58
N TYR A 29 -1.28 -20.10 1.44
CA TYR A 29 -1.41 -19.82 2.86
C TYR A 29 -0.09 -20.06 3.60
N PRO A 30 0.21 -19.29 4.67
CA PRO A 30 1.33 -19.60 5.55
C PRO A 30 1.09 -20.91 6.31
N ASN A 31 2.15 -21.62 6.60
CA ASN A 31 2.12 -22.80 7.46
C ASN A 31 2.37 -22.41 8.94
N ILE A 32 1.94 -23.28 9.85
CA ILE A 32 2.26 -23.13 11.27
C ILE A 32 3.79 -23.20 11.42
N GLY A 33 4.37 -22.17 12.03
CA GLY A 33 5.82 -22.06 12.22
C GLY A 33 6.53 -21.18 11.19
N ASP A 34 5.85 -20.70 10.14
CA ASP A 34 6.45 -19.79 9.17
C ASP A 34 6.87 -18.46 9.81
N VAL A 35 8.03 -17.96 9.38
CA VAL A 35 8.51 -16.61 9.68
C VAL A 35 8.16 -15.72 8.49
N ILE A 36 7.27 -14.75 8.73
CA ILE A 36 6.75 -13.88 7.67
C ILE A 36 7.60 -12.61 7.55
N PHE A 37 8.03 -12.33 6.33
CA PHE A 37 8.68 -11.10 5.91
C PHE A 37 7.72 -10.27 5.07
N PHE A 38 7.89 -8.94 5.12
CA PHE A 38 7.11 -8.03 4.30
C PHE A 38 7.99 -6.93 3.72
N GLN A 39 7.66 -6.49 2.50
CA GLN A 39 8.30 -5.36 1.83
C GLN A 39 7.23 -4.42 1.30
N ASN A 40 7.28 -3.16 1.71
CA ASN A 40 6.41 -2.10 1.21
C ASN A 40 7.03 -1.43 -0.01
N ARG A 41 6.19 -1.00 -0.95
CA ARG A 41 6.56 -0.07 -2.03
C ARG A 41 5.40 0.84 -2.41
N TYR A 42 5.70 2.00 -2.97
CA TYR A 42 4.71 2.75 -3.74
C TYR A 42 4.48 2.01 -5.06
N HIS A 43 3.26 1.50 -5.24
CA HIS A 43 2.87 0.87 -6.49
C HIS A 43 2.62 1.93 -7.56
N ASP A 44 1.90 2.98 -7.17
CA ASP A 44 1.46 4.03 -8.08
C ASP A 44 1.06 5.29 -7.31
N ILE A 45 1.27 6.46 -7.93
CA ILE A 45 0.85 7.76 -7.42
C ILE A 45 0.34 8.56 -8.62
N ARG A 46 -0.94 8.92 -8.62
CA ARG A 46 -1.58 9.65 -9.71
C ARG A 46 -2.26 10.91 -9.20
N GLU A 47 -2.02 12.01 -9.88
CA GLU A 47 -2.78 13.24 -9.69
C GLU A 47 -4.04 13.25 -10.56
N ARG A 48 -5.14 13.75 -10.02
CA ARG A 48 -6.38 14.01 -10.74
C ARG A 48 -7.04 15.28 -10.24
N VAL A 49 -7.91 15.84 -11.08
CA VAL A 49 -8.75 17.00 -10.74
C VAL A 49 -10.19 16.54 -10.57
N GLY A 50 -10.81 16.91 -9.45
CA GLY A 50 -12.21 16.64 -9.15
C GLY A 50 -13.15 17.45 -10.03
N ARG A 51 -14.43 17.10 -10.02
CA ARG A 51 -15.47 17.86 -10.74
C ARG A 51 -15.62 19.30 -10.21
N ASP A 52 -15.20 19.53 -8.97
CA ASP A 52 -15.14 20.83 -8.31
C ASP A 52 -13.85 21.61 -8.61
N GLY A 53 -13.00 21.11 -9.52
CA GLY A 53 -11.74 21.75 -9.91
C GLY A 53 -10.59 21.54 -8.92
N LYS A 54 -10.79 20.80 -7.83
CA LYS A 54 -9.74 20.59 -6.81
C LYS A 54 -8.86 19.39 -7.15
N ALA A 55 -7.55 19.57 -7.01
CA ALA A 55 -6.59 18.48 -7.17
C ALA A 55 -6.72 17.45 -6.05
N PHE A 56 -6.52 16.18 -6.38
CA PHE A 56 -6.38 15.10 -5.42
C PHE A 56 -5.37 14.06 -5.94
N LEU A 57 -4.72 13.36 -5.00
CA LEU A 57 -3.80 12.27 -5.31
C LEU A 57 -4.46 10.93 -5.02
N ILE A 58 -4.34 9.98 -5.94
CA ILE A 58 -4.59 8.57 -5.70
C ILE A 58 -3.24 7.92 -5.44
N ILE A 59 -3.07 7.31 -4.28
CA ILE A 59 -1.83 6.69 -3.83
C ILE A 59 -2.10 5.22 -3.57
N THR A 60 -1.45 4.35 -4.32
CA THR A 60 -1.53 2.91 -4.13
C THR A 60 -0.21 2.42 -3.54
N ARG A 61 -0.29 1.79 -2.36
CA ARG A 61 0.82 1.09 -1.73
C ARG A 61 0.67 -0.39 -1.96
N GLU A 62 1.77 -1.06 -2.27
CA GLU A 62 1.83 -2.51 -2.36
C GLU A 62 2.70 -3.07 -1.25
N ILE A 63 2.26 -4.19 -0.69
CA ILE A 63 3.02 -4.97 0.27
C ILE A 63 3.13 -6.40 -0.26
N THR A 64 4.36 -6.87 -0.39
CA THR A 64 4.67 -8.26 -0.72
C THR A 64 4.97 -9.01 0.57
N TYR A 65 4.31 -10.15 0.79
CA TYR A 65 4.54 -11.04 1.92
C TYR A 65 5.22 -12.33 1.48
N THR A 66 6.33 -12.70 2.13
CA THR A 66 7.07 -13.93 1.87
C THR A 66 7.37 -14.69 3.15
N ASN A 67 7.63 -15.99 3.08
CA ASN A 67 8.12 -16.78 4.22
C ASN A 67 9.67 -16.90 4.23
N GLN A 68 10.22 -17.65 5.18
CA GLN A 68 11.66 -17.94 5.32
C GLN A 68 12.29 -18.61 4.09
N ASP A 69 11.50 -19.34 3.31
CA ASP A 69 11.93 -20.01 2.08
C ASP A 69 11.80 -19.12 0.85
N LYS A 70 11.49 -17.82 1.04
CA LYS A 70 11.21 -16.82 0.00
C LYS A 70 9.98 -17.16 -0.84
N ALA A 71 9.11 -18.03 -0.35
CA ALA A 71 7.88 -18.36 -1.03
C ALA A 71 6.91 -17.18 -0.94
N LEU A 72 6.35 -16.76 -2.08
CA LEU A 72 5.37 -15.67 -2.13
C LEU A 72 4.05 -16.15 -1.54
N LEU A 73 3.56 -15.45 -0.53
CA LEU A 73 2.30 -15.81 0.17
C LEU A 73 1.14 -15.00 -0.38
N CYS A 74 1.26 -13.68 -0.31
CA CYS A 74 0.27 -12.77 -0.87
C CYS A 74 0.89 -11.42 -1.23
N ILE A 75 0.16 -10.69 -2.08
CA ILE A 75 0.38 -9.27 -2.35
C ILE A 75 -0.87 -8.52 -1.92
N THR A 76 -0.71 -7.46 -1.13
CA THR A 76 -1.81 -6.55 -0.81
C THR A 76 -1.60 -5.22 -1.49
N ARG A 77 -2.67 -4.62 -2.02
CA ARG A 77 -2.65 -3.25 -2.55
C ARG A 77 -3.66 -2.42 -1.80
N GLN A 78 -3.20 -1.32 -1.19
CA GLN A 78 -4.06 -0.36 -0.49
C GLN A 78 -4.02 0.96 -1.23
N SER A 79 -5.19 1.41 -1.68
CA SER A 79 -5.35 2.68 -2.37
C SER A 79 -5.95 3.71 -1.42
N SER A 80 -5.41 4.92 -1.47
CA SER A 80 -5.91 6.06 -0.69
C SER A 80 -6.04 7.29 -1.57
N ILE A 81 -6.99 8.16 -1.24
CA ILE A 81 -7.13 9.48 -1.85
C ILE A 81 -6.64 10.53 -0.85
N ARG A 82 -5.72 11.40 -1.27
CA ARG A 82 -5.38 12.64 -0.55
C ARG A 82 -6.00 13.83 -1.27
N ARG A 83 -6.72 14.69 -0.55
CA ARG A 83 -7.36 15.91 -1.08
C ARG A 83 -7.44 17.02 -0.04
#